data_AF-A0A945AZU0-F1
#
_entry.id   AF-A0A945AZU0-F1
#
_cell.length_a   1.000
_cell.length_b   1.000
_cell.length_c   1.000
_cell.angle_alpha   90.00
_cell.angle_beta   90.00
_cell.angle_gamma   90.00
#
_symmetry.space_group_name_H-M   'P 1'
#
loop_
_entity.id
_entity.type
_entity.pdbx_description
1 polymer ?
#
loop_
_entity_poly.entity_id
_entity_poly.type
_entity_poly.pdbx_seq_one_letter_code
_entity_poly.pdbx_strand_id
1 'polypeptide(L)'
;MNSPIKIPLPINSLIFMALIMVPVFVLAPENLNQPGDPVNGKLVYEHCQLCHALQRNQTGPKHCNLFERKAGTVKRFDYSDAMRKSNITWNAKTLDTFLASPFKFVPEQS
;
A
#
# COMPACT_ATOMS: atom_id res chain seq x y z
N MET A 1 -22.06 -63.90 32.24
CA MET A 1 -20.93 -64.84 32.18
C MET A 1 -20.33 -64.62 30.81
N ASN A 2 -19.32 -63.75 30.67
CA ASN A 2 -17.90 -64.09 30.63
C ASN A 2 -17.05 -62.85 31.01
N SER A 3 -15.85 -63.13 31.50
CA SER A 3 -14.98 -62.34 32.40
C SER A 3 -14.55 -60.91 31.99
N PRO A 4 -14.17 -60.07 32.99
CA PRO A 4 -13.66 -58.70 32.80
C PRO A 4 -12.21 -58.64 32.27
N ILE A 5 -11.98 -57.81 31.26
CA ILE A 5 -10.65 -57.48 30.73
C ILE A 5 -10.03 -56.36 31.56
N LYS A 6 -8.79 -56.60 32.02
CA LYS A 6 -7.94 -55.69 32.80
C LYS A 6 -7.07 -54.83 31.87
N ILE A 7 -7.19 -53.52 32.03
CA ILE A 7 -6.19 -52.40 32.06
C ILE A 7 -4.85 -52.58 31.31
N PRO A 8 -4.36 -51.53 30.61
CA PRO A 8 -3.39 -50.66 31.32
C PRO A 8 -3.69 -49.15 31.17
N LEU A 9 -3.58 -48.45 32.30
CA LEU A 9 -3.58 -47.00 32.41
C LEU A 9 -2.29 -46.47 31.77
N PRO A 10 -2.33 -45.40 30.95
CA PRO A 10 -1.14 -44.62 30.70
C PRO A 10 -0.74 -43.92 32.00
N ILE A 11 0.26 -44.52 32.63
CA ILE A 11 1.23 -43.91 33.56
C ILE A 11 1.84 -42.71 32.84
N ASN A 12 1.17 -41.57 32.86
CA ASN A 12 1.80 -40.27 32.69
C ASN A 12 1.07 -39.26 33.57
N SER A 13 1.53 -39.33 34.81
CA SER A 13 1.38 -38.37 35.89
C SER A 13 1.53 -36.93 35.40
N LEU A 14 0.70 -36.05 35.97
CA LEU A 14 0.91 -34.60 36.09
C LEU A 14 0.72 -33.85 34.76
N ILE A 15 -0.47 -33.30 34.48
CA ILE A 15 -0.93 -32.07 35.16
C ILE A 15 0.26 -31.13 35.42
N PHE A 16 0.71 -30.43 34.38
CA PHE A 16 1.04 -29.01 34.50
C PHE A 16 0.33 -28.27 33.36
N MET A 17 -0.97 -28.16 33.56
CA MET A 17 -1.78 -27.05 33.11
C MET A 17 -1.11 -25.76 33.59
N ALA A 18 -0.27 -25.12 32.78
CA ALA A 18 0.17 -23.75 32.99
C ALA A 18 0.78 -23.15 31.71
N LEU A 19 0.27 -21.99 31.34
CA LEU A 19 0.76 -21.07 30.31
C LEU A 19 0.61 -21.53 28.84
N ILE A 20 -0.65 -21.61 28.39
CA ILE A 20 -0.99 -20.98 27.12
C ILE A 20 -0.96 -19.45 27.35
N MET A 21 0.24 -18.89 27.53
CA MET A 21 0.43 -17.46 27.43
C MET A 21 0.72 -17.22 25.95
N VAL A 22 -0.34 -17.17 25.14
CA VAL A 22 -0.24 -16.48 23.85
C VAL A 22 0.12 -15.04 24.24
N PRO A 23 1.32 -14.51 23.92
CA PRO A 23 1.44 -13.08 23.90
C PRO A 23 0.46 -12.66 22.80
N VAL A 24 -0.65 -12.04 23.20
CA VAL A 24 -1.41 -11.18 22.31
C VAL A 24 -0.40 -10.15 21.86
N PHE A 25 0.26 -10.44 20.74
CA PHE A 25 1.15 -9.54 20.06
C PHE A 25 0.27 -8.34 19.76
N VAL A 26 0.48 -7.29 20.54
CA VAL A 26 -0.25 -6.04 20.46
C VAL A 26 -0.24 -5.63 18.99
N LEU A 27 -1.43 -5.57 18.38
CA LEU A 27 -1.62 -4.87 17.11
C LEU A 27 -1.37 -3.39 17.41
N ALA A 28 -0.10 -2.99 17.42
CA ALA A 28 0.25 -1.60 17.35
C ALA A 28 -0.30 -1.08 16.02
N PRO A 29 -1.02 0.06 16.00
CA PRO A 29 -1.39 0.68 14.74
C PRO A 29 -0.10 0.93 13.95
N GLU A 30 -0.08 0.43 12.72
CA GLU A 30 1.04 0.68 11.81
C GLU A 30 1.26 2.19 11.75
N ASN A 31 2.49 2.57 12.08
CA ASN A 31 2.91 3.95 12.13
C ASN A 31 2.74 4.55 10.73
N LEU A 32 1.75 5.43 10.54
CA LEU A 32 1.49 6.20 9.30
C LEU A 32 2.68 7.09 8.87
N ASN A 33 3.78 7.05 9.62
CA ASN A 33 4.94 7.91 9.49
C ASN A 33 6.24 7.12 9.22
N GLN A 34 6.16 5.88 8.73
CA GLN A 34 7.34 5.22 8.18
C GLN A 34 7.82 5.96 6.93
N PRO A 35 9.10 6.35 6.85
CA PRO A 35 9.64 6.96 5.65
C PRO A 35 9.52 5.97 4.49
N GLY A 36 9.16 6.46 3.31
CA GLY A 36 9.05 5.62 2.12
C GLY A 36 10.38 4.93 1.79
N ASP A 37 10.31 3.67 1.36
CA ASP A 37 11.47 2.91 0.88
C ASP A 37 11.71 3.19 -0.61
N PRO A 38 12.80 3.88 -0.99
CA PRO A 38 13.09 4.18 -2.39
C PRO A 38 13.46 2.94 -3.22
N VAL A 39 13.98 1.88 -2.59
CA VAL A 39 14.30 0.63 -3.29
C VAL A 39 13.01 -0.07 -3.71
N ASN A 40 12.07 -0.23 -2.78
CA ASN A 40 10.74 -0.74 -3.10
C ASN A 40 9.98 0.21 -4.04
N GLY A 41 10.08 1.53 -3.82
CA GLY A 41 9.46 2.54 -4.68
C GLY A 41 9.92 2.44 -6.14
N LYS A 42 11.20 2.12 -6.39
CA LYS A 42 11.70 1.84 -7.74
C LYS A 42 10.99 0.65 -8.38
N LEU A 43 10.78 -0.45 -7.65
CA LEU A 43 10.08 -1.64 -8.15
C LEU A 43 8.62 -1.31 -8.49
N VAL A 44 7.92 -0.59 -7.61
CA VAL A 44 6.55 -0.13 -7.87
C VAL A 44 6.50 0.75 -9.11
N TYR A 45 7.47 1.66 -9.28
CA TYR A 45 7.53 2.59 -10.42
C TYR A 45 7.64 1.89 -11.78
N GLU A 46 8.08 0.63 -11.85
CA GLU A 46 8.12 -0.15 -13.10
C GLU A 46 6.75 -0.24 -13.78
N HIS A 47 5.66 -0.29 -12.99
CA HIS A 47 4.29 -0.23 -13.52
C HIS A 47 3.96 1.13 -14.14
N CYS A 48 4.52 2.21 -13.60
CA CYS A 48 4.33 3.57 -14.10
C CYS A 48 5.12 3.83 -15.39
N GLN A 49 6.20 3.09 -15.63
CA GLN A 49 7.10 3.32 -16.76
C GLN A 49 6.48 3.06 -18.13
N LEU A 50 5.43 2.23 -18.19
CA LEU A 50 4.64 1.99 -19.39
C LEU A 50 4.05 3.29 -19.96
N CYS A 51 3.63 4.20 -19.09
CA CYS A 51 3.00 5.45 -19.49
C CYS A 51 3.89 6.68 -19.20
N HIS A 52 4.82 6.62 -18.25
CA HIS A 52 5.55 7.78 -17.78
C HIS A 52 7.06 7.58 -17.82
N ALA A 53 7.79 8.60 -18.28
CA ALA A 53 9.23 8.67 -18.11
C ALA A 53 9.59 9.73 -17.06
N LEU A 54 10.82 9.66 -16.55
CA LEU A 54 11.31 10.69 -15.63
C LEU A 54 11.49 12.03 -16.35
N GLN A 55 12.14 12.07 -17.51
CA GLN A 55 12.55 13.34 -18.13
C GLN A 55 11.76 13.76 -19.37
N ARG A 56 11.04 12.84 -20.03
CA ARG A 56 10.29 13.12 -21.27
C ARG A 56 8.81 12.77 -21.12
N ASN A 57 7.97 13.43 -21.90
CA ASN A 57 6.57 13.06 -22.05
C ASN A 57 6.46 11.76 -22.87
N GLN A 58 5.46 10.95 -22.57
CA GLN A 58 5.07 9.74 -23.31
C GLN A 58 3.54 9.74 -23.44
N THR A 59 2.89 8.58 -23.31
CA THR A 59 1.44 8.48 -23.08
C THR A 59 0.99 9.34 -21.89
N GLY A 60 1.82 9.41 -20.85
CA GLY A 60 1.68 10.29 -19.68
C GLY A 60 2.80 11.34 -19.59
N PRO A 61 2.62 12.39 -18.77
CA PRO A 61 3.60 13.46 -18.58
C PRO A 61 4.84 12.98 -17.81
N LYS A 62 5.94 13.73 -17.93
CA LYS A 62 7.18 13.44 -17.21
C LYS A 62 7.06 13.57 -15.68
N HIS A 63 7.78 12.76 -14.91
CA HIS A 63 7.75 12.80 -13.42
C HIS A 63 8.94 13.52 -12.75
N CYS A 64 10.00 13.89 -13.46
CA CYS A 64 11.07 14.69 -12.87
C CYS A 64 10.57 16.10 -12.53
N ASN A 65 10.91 16.57 -11.32
CA ASN A 65 10.38 17.77 -10.66
C ASN A 65 8.85 17.71 -10.49
N LEU A 66 8.33 16.57 -10.00
CA LEU A 66 6.90 16.39 -9.73
C LEU A 66 6.46 17.08 -8.44
N PHE A 67 7.21 16.89 -7.34
CA PHE A 67 6.90 17.55 -6.07
C PHE A 67 6.86 19.07 -6.22
N GLU A 68 5.89 19.70 -5.56
CA GLU A 68 5.51 21.11 -5.62
C GLU A 68 5.02 21.62 -6.99
N ARG A 69 4.98 20.76 -8.01
CA ARG A 69 4.44 21.14 -9.32
C ARG A 69 2.91 21.12 -9.28
N LYS A 70 2.28 22.16 -9.85
CA LYS A 70 0.84 22.15 -10.11
C LYS A 70 0.48 21.05 -11.13
N ALA A 71 -0.59 20.30 -10.88
CA ALA A 71 -1.11 19.32 -11.81
C ALA A 71 -1.52 19.99 -13.14
N GLY A 72 -1.42 19.25 -14.25
CA GLY A 72 -1.83 19.75 -15.56
C GLY A 72 -0.92 20.80 -16.20
N THR A 73 0.31 21.01 -15.70
CA THR A 73 1.17 22.14 -16.12
C THR A 73 2.44 21.76 -16.87
N VAL A 74 2.70 20.47 -17.13
CA VAL A 74 3.86 20.07 -17.95
C VAL A 74 3.68 20.59 -19.38
N LYS A 75 4.63 21.44 -19.82
CA LYS A 75 4.62 22.01 -21.17
C LYS A 75 4.60 20.91 -22.22
N ARG A 76 3.83 21.15 -23.30
CA ARG A 76 3.73 20.24 -24.45
C ARG A 76 3.25 18.83 -24.07
N PHE A 77 2.41 18.72 -23.05
CA PHE A 77 1.61 17.53 -22.77
C PHE A 77 0.13 17.94 -22.81
N ASP A 78 -0.69 17.15 -23.51
CA ASP A 78 -2.12 17.44 -23.59
C ASP A 78 -2.85 16.75 -22.43
N TYR A 79 -3.17 17.55 -21.42
CA TYR A 79 -3.93 17.09 -20.26
C TYR A 79 -5.42 17.07 -20.55
N SER A 80 -6.17 16.29 -19.77
CA SER A 80 -7.61 16.50 -19.71
C SER A 80 -7.96 17.87 -19.11
N ASP A 81 -9.17 18.32 -19.40
CA ASP A 81 -9.73 19.54 -18.82
C ASP A 81 -9.85 19.44 -17.30
N ALA A 82 -10.23 18.27 -16.78
CA ALA A 82 -10.30 17.99 -15.36
C ALA A 82 -8.93 18.14 -14.69
N MET A 83 -7.88 17.57 -15.28
CA MET A 83 -6.54 17.66 -14.72
C MET A 83 -6.00 19.10 -14.73
N ARG A 84 -6.25 19.87 -15.80
CA ARG A 84 -5.89 21.30 -15.88
C ARG A 84 -6.56 22.15 -14.81
N LYS A 85 -7.83 21.87 -14.49
CA LYS A 85 -8.67 22.65 -13.57
C LYS A 85 -8.64 22.14 -12.13
N SER A 86 -7.94 21.03 -11.86
CA SER A 86 -7.92 20.35 -10.55
C SER A 86 -7.39 21.19 -9.39
N ASN A 87 -6.60 22.23 -9.66
CA ASN A 87 -5.89 23.05 -8.65
C ASN A 87 -4.99 22.24 -7.69
N ILE A 88 -4.66 21.00 -8.04
CA ILE A 88 -3.77 20.14 -7.24
C ILE A 88 -2.33 20.66 -7.34
N THR A 89 -1.63 20.66 -6.22
CA THR A 89 -0.16 20.78 -6.16
C THR A 89 0.39 19.47 -5.61
N TRP A 90 1.32 18.86 -6.34
CA TRP A 90 1.82 17.52 -6.00
C TRP A 90 2.73 17.55 -4.78
N ASN A 91 2.30 16.92 -3.71
CA ASN A 91 3.07 16.55 -2.52
C ASN A 91 2.69 15.11 -2.10
N ALA A 92 3.33 14.59 -1.06
CA ALA A 92 3.09 13.22 -0.57
C ALA A 92 1.60 12.94 -0.35
N LYS A 93 0.90 13.81 0.39
CA LYS A 93 -0.54 13.66 0.69
C LYS A 93 -1.42 13.62 -0.56
N THR A 94 -1.19 14.53 -1.50
CA THR A 94 -1.98 14.58 -2.75
C THR A 94 -1.66 13.41 -3.68
N LEU A 95 -0.41 12.94 -3.69
CA LEU A 95 0.00 11.78 -4.47
C LEU A 95 -0.62 10.51 -3.88
N ASP A 96 -0.57 10.31 -2.56
CA ASP A 96 -1.21 9.17 -1.91
C ASP A 96 -2.70 9.12 -2.22
N THR A 97 -3.39 10.27 -2.13
CA THR A 97 -4.82 10.36 -2.44
C THR A 97 -5.10 10.06 -3.91
N PHE A 98 -4.31 10.61 -4.83
CA PHE A 98 -4.47 10.39 -6.27
C PHE A 98 -4.18 8.94 -6.65
N LEU A 99 -3.08 8.37 -6.17
CA LEU A 99 -2.66 7.00 -6.47
C LEU A 99 -3.64 5.96 -5.93
N ALA A 100 -4.32 6.24 -4.81
CA ALA A 100 -5.35 5.36 -4.27
C ALA A 100 -6.59 5.28 -5.19
N SER A 101 -6.98 6.37 -5.84
CA SER A 101 -8.12 6.36 -6.78
C SER A 101 -8.12 7.59 -7.72
N PRO A 102 -7.40 7.53 -8.86
CA PRO A 102 -7.22 8.68 -9.75
C PRO A 102 -8.53 9.28 -10.25
N PHE A 103 -9.45 8.43 -10.71
CA PHE A 103 -10.73 8.86 -11.29
C PHE A 103 -11.72 9.42 -10.25
N LYS A 104 -11.57 9.03 -8.98
CA LYS A 104 -12.35 9.63 -7.90
C LYS A 104 -11.77 10.97 -7.47
N PHE A 105 -10.45 11.09 -7.46
CA PHE A 105 -9.77 12.32 -7.04
C PHE A 105 -9.80 13.42 -8.11
N VAL A 106 -9.69 13.03 -9.38
CA VAL A 106 -9.84 13.92 -10.54
C VAL A 106 -10.88 13.30 -11.48
N PRO A 107 -12.17 13.56 -11.26
CA PRO A 107 -13.23 13.03 -12.13
C PRO A 107 -13.19 13.74 -13.48
N GLU A 108 -13.17 12.95 -14.55
CA GLU A 108 -13.37 13.46 -15.90
C GLU A 108 -14.82 13.91 -16.06
N GLN A 109 -15.01 15.02 -16.77
CA GLN A 109 -16.34 15.46 -17.19
C GLN A 109 -16.62 14.76 -18.52
N SER A 110 -17.65 13.91 -18.54
CA SER A 110 -18.15 13.25 -19.75
C SER A 110 -18.71 14.24 -20.76
#